data_AF-A0A836VXY1-F1
#
_entry.id   AF-A0A836VXY1-F1
#
_cell.length_a   1.000
_cell.length_b   1.000
_cell.length_c   1.000
_cell.angle_alpha   90.00
_cell.angle_beta   90.00
_cell.angle_gamma   90.00
#
_symmetry.space_group_name_H-M   'P 1'
#
loop_
_entity.id
_entity.type
_entity.pdbx_description
1 polymer ?
#
loop_
_entity_poly.entity_id
_entity_poly.type
_entity_poly.pdbx_seq_one_letter_code
_entity_poly.pdbx_strand_id
1 'polypeptide(L)'
;GAALPLHTEWFPGWHVAVLRAGRPEGDTAFYLNGYERHGHRHADTLGIIYYAYGKELASDRGYIWDDPRNAWTSCTMAHNIVVVDGSNQNARDRRSRLELFGIGPGVEVVQASASAYSQCSQYRRTCVLVQLGGDATYAVDIFRVTGGKQHQYCFHSNGNLVGLSTEPPQPIDRQHRWLKNLRAVRPRSPFRATWQHQGVRMDLWMLSDVERLIVADAPGWRSDSGKELHAPPVQQILAERNSKSPAGGDGGQDTLVSQFVAVLTPSTRNRSPVLAARLLVNDARTGAVAVQVTLPDRVDTILSLPKSGKVSCSAATLEGQFGFLSADANGTVRKAYLLNGTGLHWEAGSLRLPTASVSLRVSSVAGRTFHLAEPLPPKLEIDGLYLLAADTGYEVESTSRDSIIVRDYPAISCREIRIPLAARFPAPSRTDRSE
;
A
#
# COMPACT_ATOMS: atom_id res chain seq x y z
N GLY A 1 20.90 -14.47 21.51
CA GLY A 1 20.89 -13.34 20.55
C GLY A 1 19.72 -12.45 20.88
N ALA A 2 19.87 -11.14 20.77
CA ALA A 2 18.71 -10.25 20.93
C ALA A 2 17.65 -10.63 19.88
N ALA A 3 16.43 -10.94 20.33
CA ALA A 3 15.31 -11.12 19.42
C ALA A 3 15.02 -9.75 18.77
N LEU A 4 14.88 -9.71 17.44
CA LEU A 4 14.42 -8.50 16.78
C LEU A 4 12.98 -8.23 17.23
N PRO A 5 12.66 -7.05 17.76
CA PRO A 5 11.28 -6.71 18.10
C PRO A 5 10.48 -6.67 16.79
N LEU A 6 9.68 -7.70 16.54
CA LEU A 6 8.75 -7.69 15.42
C LEU A 6 7.69 -6.65 15.79
N HIS A 7 7.47 -5.64 14.97
CA HIS A 7 6.33 -4.72 15.11
C HIS A 7 5.94 -4.17 13.74
N THR A 8 4.88 -3.38 13.70
CA THR A 8 4.54 -2.63 12.50
C THR A 8 5.50 -1.47 12.37
N GLU A 9 6.32 -1.46 11.33
CA GLU A 9 7.43 -0.53 11.22
C GLU A 9 7.77 -0.15 9.78
N TRP A 10 8.52 0.94 9.66
CA TRP A 10 9.23 1.31 8.44
C TRP A 10 10.72 1.22 8.70
N PHE A 11 11.42 0.37 7.94
CA PHE A 11 12.87 0.21 8.00
C PHE A 11 13.56 1.41 7.33
N PRO A 12 14.11 2.39 8.07
CA PRO A 12 14.39 3.71 7.52
C PRO A 12 15.52 3.72 6.48
N GLY A 13 16.52 2.86 6.64
CA GLY A 13 17.64 2.73 5.70
C GLY A 13 17.36 1.79 4.52
N TRP A 14 16.38 0.89 4.64
CA TRP A 14 15.98 -0.02 3.56
C TRP A 14 14.78 0.48 2.78
N HIS A 15 14.03 1.42 3.33
CA HIS A 15 12.78 1.93 2.81
C HIS A 15 11.77 0.81 2.56
N VAL A 16 11.54 -0.03 3.58
CA VAL A 16 10.54 -1.10 3.53
C VAL A 16 9.55 -0.89 4.66
N ALA A 17 8.26 -0.94 4.36
CA ALA A 17 7.22 -0.98 5.36
C ALA A 17 6.86 -2.43 5.66
N VAL A 18 6.62 -2.76 6.92
CA VAL A 18 6.03 -4.04 7.34
C VAL A 18 4.86 -3.74 8.25
N LEU A 19 3.66 -4.10 7.80
CA LEU A 19 2.41 -3.96 8.56
C LEU A 19 2.01 -5.34 9.09
N ARG A 20 1.73 -5.44 10.40
CA ARG A 20 1.49 -6.71 11.12
C ARG A 20 0.12 -6.77 11.82
N ALA A 21 -0.74 -5.79 11.59
CA ALA A 21 -2.09 -5.71 12.15
C ALA A 21 -2.13 -5.90 13.68
N GLY A 22 -1.16 -5.32 14.39
CA GLY A 22 -1.04 -5.43 15.85
C GLY A 22 -0.70 -6.83 16.39
N ARG A 23 -0.26 -7.77 15.53
CA ARG A 23 0.19 -9.12 15.94
C ARG A 23 1.63 -9.37 15.47
N PRO A 24 2.62 -8.84 16.19
CA PRO A 24 4.01 -8.92 15.77
C PRO A 24 4.56 -10.33 15.58
N GLU A 25 4.16 -11.24 16.47
CA GLU A 25 4.51 -12.67 16.43
C GLU A 25 3.50 -13.51 15.63
N GLY A 26 2.55 -12.85 14.96
CA GLY A 26 1.54 -13.52 14.14
C GLY A 26 2.08 -13.99 12.79
N ASP A 27 1.27 -14.79 12.13
CA ASP A 27 1.58 -15.42 10.84
C ASP A 27 1.23 -14.54 9.62
N THR A 28 1.01 -13.24 9.85
CA THR A 28 0.55 -12.28 8.86
C THR A 28 1.44 -11.04 8.83
N ALA A 29 1.92 -10.68 7.65
CA ALA A 29 2.68 -9.47 7.40
C ALA A 29 2.43 -8.96 5.97
N PHE A 30 2.24 -7.65 5.84
CA PHE A 30 2.10 -6.96 4.56
C PHE A 30 3.30 -6.04 4.35
N TYR A 31 3.99 -6.21 3.23
CA TYR A 31 5.19 -5.46 2.91
C TYR A 31 4.92 -4.44 1.81
N LEU A 32 5.48 -3.25 1.95
CA LEU A 32 5.62 -2.28 0.86
C LEU A 32 7.10 -1.97 0.65
N ASN A 33 7.58 -2.23 -0.56
CA ASN A 33 8.98 -2.04 -0.95
C ASN A 33 9.21 -0.64 -1.51
N GLY A 34 9.57 0.34 -0.68
CA GLY A 34 9.79 1.74 -1.06
C GLY A 34 11.25 2.11 -1.37
N TYR A 35 12.12 1.16 -1.73
CA TYR A 35 13.54 1.46 -1.96
C TYR A 35 13.86 2.07 -3.33
N GLU A 36 14.95 2.82 -3.36
CA GLU A 36 15.60 3.35 -4.56
C GLU A 36 16.31 2.25 -5.39
N ARG A 37 16.72 2.56 -6.63
CA ARG A 37 17.53 1.62 -7.44
C ARG A 37 18.98 1.60 -6.95
N HIS A 38 19.52 0.42 -6.62
CA HIS A 38 20.96 0.21 -6.46
C HIS A 38 21.33 -1.28 -6.61
N GLY A 39 22.53 -1.58 -7.13
CA GLY A 39 23.09 -2.94 -7.17
C GLY A 39 22.19 -4.00 -7.81
N HIS A 40 22.07 -5.16 -7.15
CA HIS A 40 21.28 -6.32 -7.58
C HIS A 40 19.75 -6.16 -7.45
N ARG A 41 19.23 -4.94 -7.26
CA ARG A 41 17.79 -4.71 -7.06
C ARG A 41 16.98 -4.84 -8.35
N HIS A 42 15.75 -5.33 -8.19
CA HIS A 42 14.77 -5.44 -9.24
C HIS A 42 14.15 -4.08 -9.64
N ALA A 43 13.31 -4.10 -10.69
CA ALA A 43 12.57 -2.94 -11.19
C ALA A 43 11.20 -2.79 -10.49
N ASP A 44 11.17 -2.77 -9.17
CA ASP A 44 9.98 -3.05 -8.35
C ASP A 44 9.76 -2.06 -7.19
N THR A 45 10.28 -0.84 -7.31
CA THR A 45 10.04 0.23 -6.33
C THR A 45 8.53 0.50 -6.22
N LEU A 46 7.98 0.43 -5.00
CA LEU A 46 6.56 0.41 -4.61
C LEU A 46 5.83 -0.92 -4.82
N GLY A 47 6.53 -2.03 -5.02
CA GLY A 47 5.95 -3.38 -5.02
C GLY A 47 5.41 -3.79 -3.63
N ILE A 48 4.51 -4.77 -3.60
CA ILE A 48 3.96 -5.33 -2.35
C ILE A 48 4.17 -6.83 -2.25
N ILE A 49 4.25 -7.31 -1.02
CA ILE A 49 4.22 -8.73 -0.66
C ILE A 49 3.16 -8.90 0.44
N TYR A 50 2.38 -9.97 0.37
CA TYR A 50 1.39 -10.30 1.40
C TYR A 50 1.59 -11.73 1.88
N TYR A 51 2.10 -11.85 3.10
CA TYR A 51 2.21 -13.09 3.84
C TYR A 51 1.04 -13.20 4.82
N ALA A 52 0.34 -14.33 4.84
CA ALA A 52 -0.76 -14.55 5.78
C ALA A 52 -0.92 -16.04 6.08
N TYR A 53 -1.25 -16.36 7.33
CA TYR A 53 -1.43 -17.73 7.82
C TYR A 53 -0.24 -18.66 7.50
N GLY A 54 0.99 -18.15 7.63
CA GLY A 54 2.20 -18.96 7.43
C GLY A 54 2.50 -19.23 5.95
N LYS A 55 1.90 -18.46 5.03
CA LYS A 55 2.03 -18.62 3.58
C LYS A 55 2.34 -17.29 2.89
N GLU A 56 3.30 -17.31 1.97
CA GLU A 56 3.53 -16.21 1.05
C GLU A 56 2.49 -16.28 -0.07
N LEU A 57 1.58 -15.30 -0.10
CA LEU A 57 0.47 -15.27 -1.04
C LEU A 57 0.81 -14.35 -2.21
N ALA A 58 0.60 -13.04 -2.06
CA ALA A 58 1.10 -12.08 -3.05
C ALA A 58 2.62 -12.01 -2.91
N SER A 59 3.33 -12.73 -3.76
CA SER A 59 4.76 -13.02 -3.61
C SER A 59 5.65 -12.08 -4.40
N ASP A 60 6.92 -11.98 -4.02
CA ASP A 60 7.98 -11.57 -4.93
C ASP A 60 8.44 -12.79 -5.76
N ARG A 61 9.21 -12.58 -6.83
CA ARG A 61 9.81 -13.68 -7.61
C ARG A 61 11.13 -14.16 -7.04
N GLY A 62 11.75 -13.41 -6.14
CA GLY A 62 13.04 -13.78 -5.55
C GLY A 62 14.19 -13.62 -6.54
N TYR A 63 15.39 -14.05 -6.14
CA TYR A 63 16.61 -13.77 -6.86
C TYR A 63 17.24 -15.04 -7.44
N ILE A 64 17.56 -15.02 -8.74
CA ILE A 64 18.09 -16.18 -9.48
C ILE A 64 19.49 -15.95 -10.05
N TRP A 65 20.29 -15.18 -9.32
CA TRP A 65 21.71 -14.92 -9.60
C TRP A 65 21.97 -14.43 -11.05
N ASP A 66 22.99 -14.98 -11.71
CA ASP A 66 23.43 -14.65 -13.07
C ASP A 66 22.68 -15.45 -14.16
N ASP A 67 21.64 -16.20 -13.80
CA ASP A 67 20.85 -16.95 -14.77
C ASP A 67 20.15 -15.99 -15.76
N PRO A 68 20.13 -16.27 -17.09
CA PRO A 68 19.47 -15.42 -18.08
C PRO A 68 17.98 -15.15 -17.81
N ARG A 69 17.32 -16.04 -17.07
CA ARG A 69 15.93 -15.90 -16.63
C ARG A 69 15.75 -14.74 -15.65
N ASN A 70 16.83 -14.24 -15.03
CA ASN A 70 16.80 -13.08 -14.15
C ASN A 70 16.19 -11.85 -14.85
N ALA A 71 16.31 -11.77 -16.18
CA ALA A 71 15.66 -10.73 -16.97
C ALA A 71 14.12 -10.70 -16.85
N TRP A 72 13.48 -11.82 -16.46
CA TRP A 72 12.07 -11.84 -16.05
C TRP A 72 11.91 -11.43 -14.59
N THR A 73 12.58 -12.12 -13.66
CA THR A 73 12.37 -11.91 -12.21
C THR A 73 12.70 -10.48 -11.79
N SER A 74 13.65 -9.82 -12.46
CA SER A 74 14.01 -8.43 -12.19
C SER A 74 13.12 -7.38 -12.87
N CYS A 75 12.19 -7.78 -13.74
CA CYS A 75 11.37 -6.84 -14.52
C CYS A 75 10.15 -6.36 -13.73
N THR A 76 9.66 -5.15 -14.00
CA THR A 76 8.54 -4.56 -13.25
C THR A 76 7.26 -5.40 -13.36
N MET A 77 7.00 -5.96 -14.54
CA MET A 77 5.80 -6.78 -14.78
C MET A 77 5.78 -8.10 -14.00
N ALA A 78 6.92 -8.54 -13.45
CA ALA A 78 6.99 -9.75 -12.63
C ALA A 78 6.49 -9.54 -11.19
N HIS A 79 6.24 -8.30 -10.77
CA HIS A 79 5.94 -7.90 -9.39
C HIS A 79 4.48 -7.41 -9.23
N ASN A 80 4.01 -7.33 -7.98
CA ASN A 80 2.68 -6.82 -7.63
C ASN A 80 2.68 -5.29 -7.62
N ILE A 81 2.58 -4.66 -8.79
CA ILE A 81 2.82 -3.23 -8.99
C ILE A 81 2.11 -2.70 -10.26
N VAL A 82 2.03 -1.38 -10.45
CA VAL A 82 1.55 -0.78 -11.72
C VAL A 82 2.69 -0.63 -12.73
N VAL A 83 2.57 -1.23 -13.90
CA VAL A 83 3.45 -1.04 -15.06
C VAL A 83 2.93 0.12 -15.91
N VAL A 84 3.86 0.95 -16.43
CA VAL A 84 3.54 2.09 -17.32
C VAL A 84 4.13 1.81 -18.70
N ASP A 85 3.31 1.96 -19.74
CA ASP A 85 3.66 1.78 -21.15
C ASP A 85 4.36 0.44 -21.46
N GLY A 86 3.97 -0.62 -20.76
CA GLY A 86 4.55 -1.96 -20.91
C GLY A 86 6.05 -2.06 -20.62
N SER A 87 6.63 -1.04 -19.98
CA SER A 87 8.07 -0.89 -19.80
C SER A 87 8.48 -1.13 -18.34
N ASN A 88 9.73 -1.53 -18.13
CA ASN A 88 10.30 -1.49 -16.79
C ASN A 88 10.40 -0.05 -16.28
N GLN A 89 10.39 0.11 -14.96
CA GLN A 89 10.77 1.36 -14.30
C GLN A 89 12.12 1.85 -14.86
N ASN A 90 12.14 3.07 -15.41
CA ASN A 90 13.18 3.53 -16.33
C ASN A 90 13.88 4.82 -15.88
N ALA A 91 13.46 5.41 -14.75
CA ALA A 91 14.09 6.63 -14.25
C ALA A 91 15.54 6.37 -13.85
N ARG A 92 16.45 7.24 -14.31
CA ARG A 92 17.90 7.16 -14.01
C ARG A 92 18.16 7.40 -12.52
N ASP A 93 17.63 8.49 -11.99
CA ASP A 93 17.70 8.86 -10.57
C ASP A 93 16.40 8.45 -9.85
N ARG A 94 16.11 7.15 -9.85
CA ARG A 94 14.90 6.62 -9.20
C ARG A 94 14.99 6.81 -7.70
N ARG A 95 14.21 7.76 -7.18
CA ARG A 95 14.07 8.05 -5.75
C ARG A 95 12.74 7.58 -5.22
N SER A 96 12.66 7.30 -3.94
CA SER A 96 11.41 6.99 -3.28
C SER A 96 11.36 7.61 -1.88
N ARG A 97 10.14 7.94 -1.44
CA ARG A 97 9.91 8.69 -0.23
C ARG A 97 8.71 8.14 0.54
N LEU A 98 8.90 7.94 1.84
CA LEU A 98 7.79 7.77 2.78
C LEU A 98 7.04 9.10 2.94
N GLU A 99 5.73 9.07 2.75
CA GLU A 99 4.88 10.27 2.81
C GLU A 99 3.89 10.25 3.98
N LEU A 100 3.49 9.05 4.40
CA LEU A 100 2.58 8.82 5.52
C LEU A 100 2.85 7.44 6.11
N PHE A 101 2.94 7.35 7.43
CA PHE A 101 2.93 6.09 8.15
C PHE A 101 2.14 6.31 9.44
N GLY A 102 1.31 5.36 9.83
CA GLY A 102 0.62 5.48 11.11
C GLY A 102 -0.16 4.25 11.50
N ILE A 103 -0.33 4.12 12.82
CA ILE A 103 -0.98 3.00 13.47
C ILE A 103 -2.14 3.57 14.30
N GLY A 104 -3.35 3.12 13.98
CA GLY A 104 -4.58 3.47 14.67
C GLY A 104 -5.29 2.23 15.20
N PRO A 105 -6.43 2.39 15.89
CA PRO A 105 -7.19 1.26 16.44
C PRO A 105 -7.62 0.26 15.36
N GLY A 106 -6.91 -0.88 15.26
CA GLY A 106 -7.18 -1.95 14.29
C GLY A 106 -6.85 -1.62 12.83
N VAL A 107 -6.12 -0.53 12.56
CA VAL A 107 -5.76 -0.09 11.21
C VAL A 107 -4.33 0.42 11.15
N GLU A 108 -3.60 0.04 10.12
CA GLU A 108 -2.24 0.47 9.85
C GLU A 108 -2.19 1.01 8.42
N VAL A 109 -1.50 2.13 8.20
CA VAL A 109 -1.41 2.77 6.89
C VAL A 109 0.01 3.15 6.57
N VAL A 110 0.39 2.90 5.32
CA VAL A 110 1.62 3.42 4.72
C VAL A 110 1.29 4.06 3.37
N GLN A 111 1.92 5.21 3.10
CA GLN A 111 1.96 5.83 1.79
C GLN A 111 3.40 6.15 1.41
N ALA A 112 3.80 5.74 0.22
CA ALA A 112 5.06 6.12 -0.38
C ALA A 112 4.89 6.55 -1.84
N SER A 113 5.80 7.40 -2.30
CA SER A 113 5.90 7.82 -3.71
C SER A 113 7.28 7.52 -4.27
N ALA A 114 7.39 7.48 -5.60
CA ALA A 114 8.66 7.30 -6.27
C ALA A 114 8.72 8.02 -7.61
N SER A 115 9.92 8.46 -8.00
CA SER A 115 10.22 8.87 -9.38
C SER A 115 10.59 7.63 -10.21
N ALA A 116 9.68 6.66 -10.32
CA ALA A 116 9.98 5.35 -10.91
C ALA A 116 10.06 5.37 -12.45
N TYR A 117 9.33 6.27 -13.10
CA TYR A 117 9.24 6.40 -14.54
C TYR A 117 9.48 7.86 -14.94
N SER A 118 10.32 8.10 -15.95
CA SER A 118 10.62 9.46 -16.42
C SER A 118 9.40 10.15 -17.05
N GLN A 119 8.45 9.37 -17.58
CA GLN A 119 7.21 9.87 -18.17
C GLN A 119 6.06 10.09 -17.16
N CYS A 120 6.30 9.85 -15.86
CA CYS A 120 5.28 10.00 -14.83
C CYS A 120 5.56 11.18 -13.91
N SER A 121 4.57 12.06 -13.76
CA SER A 121 4.57 13.10 -12.73
C SER A 121 4.06 12.59 -11.38
N GLN A 122 3.37 11.45 -11.37
CA GLN A 122 2.93 10.78 -10.16
C GLN A 122 3.06 9.26 -10.27
N TYR A 123 3.65 8.65 -9.25
CA TYR A 123 3.69 7.21 -9.01
C TYR A 123 3.71 6.99 -7.49
N ARG A 124 2.52 6.75 -6.92
CA ARG A 124 2.29 6.79 -5.47
C ARG A 124 1.37 5.64 -5.06
N ARG A 125 1.71 4.97 -3.96
CA ARG A 125 0.95 3.84 -3.43
C ARG A 125 0.60 4.09 -1.97
N THR A 126 -0.68 3.88 -1.62
CA THR A 126 -1.17 3.85 -0.25
C THR A 126 -1.67 2.45 0.04
N CYS A 127 -1.15 1.79 1.05
CA CYS A 127 -1.60 0.49 1.52
C CYS A 127 -2.13 0.61 2.94
N VAL A 128 -3.29 0.01 3.20
CA VAL A 128 -3.97 0.05 4.49
C VAL A 128 -4.25 -1.36 4.93
N LEU A 129 -3.65 -1.82 6.04
CA LEU A 129 -3.91 -3.14 6.61
C LEU A 129 -4.90 -3.00 7.76
N VAL A 130 -5.99 -3.78 7.73
CA VAL A 130 -7.06 -3.75 8.74
C VAL A 130 -7.18 -5.10 9.42
N GLN A 131 -7.22 -5.07 10.75
CA GLN A 131 -7.36 -6.26 11.59
C GLN A 131 -8.83 -6.69 11.71
N LEU A 132 -9.10 -7.98 11.49
CA LEU A 132 -10.44 -8.56 11.65
C LEU A 132 -10.60 -9.37 12.94
N GLY A 133 -9.49 -9.77 13.57
CA GLY A 133 -9.43 -10.60 14.77
C GLY A 133 -8.60 -11.87 14.53
N GLY A 134 -7.84 -12.33 15.53
CA GLY A 134 -6.82 -13.36 15.31
C GLY A 134 -5.80 -12.92 14.26
N ASP A 135 -5.39 -13.82 13.36
CA ASP A 135 -4.48 -13.53 12.23
C ASP A 135 -5.20 -12.99 10.98
N ALA A 136 -6.53 -12.82 11.05
CA ALA A 136 -7.33 -12.42 9.91
C ALA A 136 -7.20 -10.91 9.66
N THR A 137 -6.92 -10.57 8.41
CA THR A 137 -6.74 -9.20 7.93
C THR A 137 -7.33 -9.05 6.54
N TYR A 138 -7.56 -7.79 6.14
CA TYR A 138 -7.64 -7.43 4.73
C TYR A 138 -6.78 -6.19 4.50
N ALA A 139 -6.34 -6.00 3.27
CA ALA A 139 -5.61 -4.80 2.86
C ALA A 139 -6.39 -4.03 1.80
N VAL A 140 -6.40 -2.70 1.89
CA VAL A 140 -6.81 -1.82 0.78
C VAL A 140 -5.57 -1.26 0.12
N ASP A 141 -5.49 -1.40 -1.20
CA ASP A 141 -4.37 -0.92 -2.02
C ASP A 141 -4.86 0.17 -2.97
N ILE A 142 -4.28 1.35 -2.87
CA ILE A 142 -4.60 2.52 -3.69
C ILE A 142 -3.35 2.96 -4.44
N PHE A 143 -3.33 2.74 -5.74
CA PHE A 143 -2.20 3.11 -6.60
C PHE A 143 -2.58 4.26 -7.52
N ARG A 144 -1.93 5.40 -7.35
CA ARG A 144 -2.16 6.63 -8.11
C ARG A 144 -1.01 6.86 -9.08
N VAL A 145 -1.34 6.96 -10.37
CA VAL A 145 -0.36 7.16 -11.44
C VAL A 145 -0.87 8.23 -12.40
N THR A 146 0.01 9.18 -12.72
CA THR A 146 -0.19 10.21 -13.75
C THR A 146 1.03 10.23 -14.64
N GLY A 147 0.83 9.99 -15.94
CA GLY A 147 1.92 9.82 -16.91
C GLY A 147 1.58 8.79 -17.97
N GLY A 148 2.42 8.69 -18.99
CA GLY A 148 2.30 7.63 -20.01
C GLY A 148 0.94 7.59 -20.73
N LYS A 149 0.72 6.45 -21.41
CA LYS A 149 -0.46 6.17 -22.24
C LYS A 149 -1.14 4.86 -21.87
N GLN A 150 -0.44 3.94 -21.21
CA GLN A 150 -1.02 2.70 -20.71
C GLN A 150 -0.58 2.46 -19.27
N HIS A 151 -1.53 2.10 -18.40
CA HIS A 151 -1.26 1.61 -17.07
C HIS A 151 -1.78 0.19 -16.91
N GLN A 152 -0.98 -0.70 -16.34
CA GLN A 152 -1.37 -2.08 -16.06
C GLN A 152 -1.13 -2.38 -14.58
N TYR A 153 -2.20 -2.52 -13.79
CA TYR A 153 -2.10 -3.03 -12.43
C TYR A 153 -1.80 -4.53 -12.50
N CYS A 154 -0.57 -4.90 -12.17
CA CYS A 154 -0.10 -6.27 -12.16
C CYS A 154 -0.30 -6.88 -10.79
N PHE A 155 -0.95 -8.03 -10.73
CA PHE A 155 -1.08 -8.77 -9.48
C PHE A 155 -1.07 -10.27 -9.71
N HIS A 156 -0.36 -10.97 -8.83
CA HIS A 156 -0.37 -12.41 -8.75
C HIS A 156 -0.30 -12.83 -7.28
N SER A 157 -0.75 -14.05 -7.04
CA SER A 157 -0.52 -14.75 -5.79
C SER A 157 0.01 -16.14 -6.13
N ASN A 158 0.84 -16.70 -5.26
CA ASN A 158 1.21 -18.10 -5.33
C ASN A 158 -0.03 -18.99 -5.41
N GLY A 159 0.14 -20.19 -5.98
CA GLY A 159 -0.95 -21.12 -6.24
C GLY A 159 -1.66 -20.87 -7.56
N ASN A 160 -2.91 -21.34 -7.65
CA ASN A 160 -3.70 -21.29 -8.88
C ASN A 160 -4.80 -20.24 -8.78
N LEU A 161 -5.10 -19.55 -9.88
CA LEU A 161 -6.30 -18.72 -10.01
C LEU A 161 -7.50 -19.65 -10.17
N VAL A 162 -8.30 -19.78 -9.11
CA VAL A 162 -9.43 -20.72 -9.03
C VAL A 162 -10.79 -20.06 -9.24
N GLY A 163 -10.84 -18.72 -9.31
CA GLY A 163 -12.09 -18.00 -9.51
C GLY A 163 -11.89 -16.61 -10.08
N LEU A 164 -12.81 -16.21 -10.97
CA LEU A 164 -12.89 -14.87 -11.52
C LEU A 164 -14.38 -14.50 -11.68
N SER A 165 -14.82 -13.39 -11.12
CA SER A 165 -16.23 -12.95 -11.16
C SER A 165 -16.55 -12.07 -12.38
N THR A 166 -15.96 -12.41 -13.53
CA THR A 166 -16.21 -11.76 -14.82
C THR A 166 -16.74 -12.80 -15.80
N GLU A 167 -17.11 -12.37 -17.00
CA GLU A 167 -17.19 -13.30 -18.12
C GLU A 167 -15.85 -14.03 -18.31
N PRO A 168 -15.84 -15.30 -18.77
CA PRO A 168 -14.61 -16.05 -18.99
C PRO A 168 -13.67 -15.30 -19.97
N PRO A 169 -12.41 -15.02 -19.57
CA PRO A 169 -11.41 -14.42 -20.44
C PRO A 169 -11.17 -15.29 -21.68
N GLN A 170 -11.21 -14.66 -22.85
CA GLN A 170 -11.02 -15.33 -24.14
C GLN A 170 -9.56 -15.22 -24.61
N PRO A 171 -8.99 -16.23 -25.29
CA PRO A 171 -7.64 -16.14 -25.86
C PRO A 171 -7.46 -14.89 -26.72
N ILE A 172 -6.27 -14.29 -26.64
CA ILE A 172 -5.92 -13.10 -27.44
C ILE A 172 -4.65 -13.35 -28.23
N ASP A 173 -4.61 -12.85 -29.46
CA ASP A 173 -3.41 -12.88 -30.29
C ASP A 173 -2.47 -11.72 -29.90
N ARG A 174 -1.81 -11.89 -28.75
CA ARG A 174 -0.77 -10.99 -28.25
C ARG A 174 0.41 -11.83 -27.81
N GLN A 175 1.56 -11.59 -28.43
CA GLN A 175 2.81 -12.21 -28.01
C GLN A 175 3.46 -11.41 -26.88
N HIS A 176 4.07 -12.12 -25.95
CA HIS A 176 4.91 -11.55 -24.91
C HIS A 176 6.13 -12.44 -24.72
N ARG A 177 7.29 -11.83 -24.42
CA ARG A 177 8.55 -12.55 -24.24
C ARG A 177 8.43 -13.64 -23.17
N TRP A 178 7.76 -13.32 -22.06
CA TRP A 178 7.69 -14.18 -20.88
C TRP A 178 6.31 -14.75 -20.58
N LEU A 179 5.25 -14.02 -20.92
CA LEU A 179 3.90 -14.39 -20.55
C LEU A 179 3.32 -15.32 -21.61
N LYS A 180 2.62 -16.36 -21.19
CA LYS A 180 1.96 -17.34 -22.05
C LYS A 180 0.47 -17.41 -21.75
N ASN A 181 -0.30 -18.06 -22.63
CA ASN A 181 -1.74 -18.28 -22.47
C ASN A 181 -2.53 -17.01 -22.13
N LEU A 182 -2.20 -15.91 -22.82
CA LEU A 182 -2.85 -14.62 -22.62
C LEU A 182 -4.32 -14.74 -23.01
N ARG A 183 -5.18 -14.40 -22.07
CA ARG A 183 -6.63 -14.35 -22.24
C ARG A 183 -7.14 -13.02 -21.73
N ALA A 184 -8.15 -12.44 -22.35
CA ALA A 184 -8.70 -11.17 -21.91
C ALA A 184 -10.22 -11.13 -21.87
N VAL A 185 -10.71 -10.23 -21.01
CA VAL A 185 -12.12 -9.87 -20.89
C VAL A 185 -12.21 -8.37 -20.67
N ARG A 186 -13.36 -7.76 -21.01
CA ARG A 186 -13.72 -6.43 -20.53
C ARG A 186 -14.56 -6.60 -19.26
N PRO A 187 -13.98 -6.39 -18.06
CA PRO A 187 -14.72 -6.62 -16.83
C PRO A 187 -15.73 -5.51 -16.55
N ARG A 188 -16.73 -5.79 -15.72
CA ARG A 188 -17.48 -4.77 -14.99
C ARG A 188 -16.92 -4.67 -13.58
N SER A 189 -16.71 -3.46 -13.09
CA SER A 189 -16.27 -3.25 -11.71
C SER A 189 -17.47 -3.21 -10.75
N PRO A 190 -17.29 -3.63 -9.48
CA PRO A 190 -16.12 -4.35 -9.00
C PRO A 190 -16.11 -5.80 -9.53
N PHE A 191 -14.91 -6.37 -9.73
CA PHE A 191 -14.75 -7.81 -9.97
C PHE A 191 -13.77 -8.41 -8.97
N ARG A 192 -13.86 -9.73 -8.76
CA ARG A 192 -13.03 -10.50 -7.85
C ARG A 192 -12.22 -11.55 -8.61
N ALA A 193 -10.93 -11.64 -8.32
CA ALA A 193 -10.05 -12.74 -8.67
C ALA A 193 -9.65 -13.50 -7.40
N THR A 194 -9.67 -14.83 -7.41
CA THR A 194 -9.34 -15.67 -6.25
C THR A 194 -8.22 -16.63 -6.62
N TRP A 195 -7.13 -16.59 -5.85
CA TRP A 195 -6.09 -17.61 -5.88
C TRP A 195 -6.24 -18.58 -4.70
N GLN A 196 -5.77 -19.81 -4.88
CA GLN A 196 -5.70 -20.80 -3.81
C GLN A 196 -4.29 -21.40 -3.73
N HIS A 197 -3.70 -21.35 -2.55
CA HIS A 197 -2.35 -21.84 -2.25
C HIS A 197 -2.30 -22.51 -0.89
N GLN A 198 -1.96 -23.80 -0.86
CA GLN A 198 -1.72 -24.55 0.38
C GLN A 198 -2.80 -24.36 1.47
N GLY A 199 -4.08 -24.41 1.07
CA GLY A 199 -5.21 -24.25 2.00
C GLY A 199 -5.60 -22.81 2.33
N VAL A 200 -4.89 -21.82 1.79
CA VAL A 200 -5.19 -20.39 1.95
C VAL A 200 -5.68 -19.81 0.62
N ARG A 201 -6.76 -19.03 0.67
CA ARG A 201 -7.28 -18.27 -0.46
C ARG A 201 -6.79 -16.83 -0.38
N MET A 202 -6.45 -16.24 -1.52
CA MET A 202 -6.23 -14.80 -1.68
C MET A 202 -7.29 -14.25 -2.63
N ASP A 203 -8.21 -13.45 -2.10
CA ASP A 203 -9.15 -12.69 -2.93
C ASP A 203 -8.58 -11.31 -3.23
N LEU A 204 -8.61 -10.90 -4.50
CA LEU A 204 -8.45 -9.52 -4.93
C LEU A 204 -9.78 -9.01 -5.48
N TRP A 205 -10.35 -7.99 -4.84
CA TRP A 205 -11.42 -7.19 -5.42
C TRP A 205 -10.82 -5.99 -6.13
N MET A 206 -10.99 -5.87 -7.44
CA MET A 206 -10.65 -4.65 -8.17
C MET A 206 -11.90 -3.76 -8.20
N LEU A 207 -11.82 -2.61 -7.54
CA LEU A 207 -12.95 -1.69 -7.37
C LEU A 207 -12.98 -0.57 -8.42
N SER A 208 -11.81 -0.14 -8.88
CA SER A 208 -11.68 0.88 -9.92
C SER A 208 -11.94 0.32 -11.31
N ASP A 209 -12.55 1.12 -12.17
CA ASP A 209 -12.75 0.74 -13.57
C ASP A 209 -11.45 0.53 -14.34
N VAL A 210 -11.46 -0.57 -15.09
CA VAL A 210 -10.40 -0.98 -16.01
C VAL A 210 -11.03 -1.36 -17.34
N GLU A 211 -10.34 -1.07 -18.44
CA GLU A 211 -10.88 -1.27 -19.79
C GLU A 211 -10.74 -2.72 -20.24
N ARG A 212 -9.70 -3.39 -19.74
CA ARG A 212 -9.38 -4.77 -20.08
C ARG A 212 -8.72 -5.44 -18.89
N LEU A 213 -9.12 -6.67 -18.61
CA LEU A 213 -8.43 -7.57 -17.71
C LEU A 213 -7.78 -8.65 -18.55
N ILE A 214 -6.47 -8.81 -18.43
CA ILE A 214 -5.72 -9.92 -19.03
C ILE A 214 -5.37 -10.91 -17.92
N VAL A 215 -5.57 -12.20 -18.17
CA VAL A 215 -5.04 -13.31 -17.39
C VAL A 215 -3.95 -13.98 -18.22
N ALA A 216 -2.77 -14.16 -17.62
CA ALA A 216 -1.64 -14.78 -18.28
C ALA A 216 -0.90 -15.72 -17.34
N ASP A 217 -0.21 -16.70 -17.92
CA ASP A 217 0.66 -17.60 -17.19
C ASP A 217 2.07 -17.01 -17.22
N ALA A 218 2.56 -16.59 -16.06
CA ALA A 218 3.90 -16.05 -15.88
C ALA A 218 4.87 -17.15 -15.42
N PRO A 219 6.17 -17.09 -15.78
CA PRO A 219 7.16 -17.99 -15.22
C PRO A 219 7.18 -17.92 -13.69
N GLY A 220 7.15 -19.08 -13.02
CA GLY A 220 7.19 -19.19 -11.57
C GLY A 220 8.58 -19.28 -10.96
N TRP A 221 9.64 -19.06 -11.75
CA TRP A 221 11.04 -19.26 -11.36
C TRP A 221 11.42 -18.46 -10.11
N ARG A 222 12.11 -19.13 -9.17
CA ARG A 222 12.60 -18.52 -7.92
C ARG A 222 14.06 -18.83 -7.59
N SER A 223 14.63 -19.88 -8.20
CA SER A 223 16.02 -20.27 -8.04
C SER A 223 16.64 -20.72 -9.37
N ASP A 224 17.96 -20.65 -9.46
CA ASP A 224 18.78 -21.25 -10.51
C ASP A 224 19.05 -22.75 -10.29
N SER A 225 18.56 -23.31 -9.19
CA SER A 225 18.81 -24.70 -8.82
C SER A 225 17.62 -25.35 -8.10
N GLY A 226 17.71 -26.67 -7.90
CA GLY A 226 16.74 -27.44 -7.13
C GLY A 226 15.32 -27.43 -7.70
N LYS A 227 14.33 -27.62 -6.83
CA LYS A 227 12.91 -27.74 -7.21
C LYS A 227 12.30 -26.43 -7.71
N GLU A 228 12.92 -25.30 -7.39
CA GLU A 228 12.44 -23.97 -7.76
C GLU A 228 12.92 -23.52 -9.16
N LEU A 229 13.87 -24.26 -9.75
CA LEU A 229 14.31 -24.09 -11.14
C LEU A 229 13.15 -24.21 -12.13
N HIS A 230 12.27 -25.18 -11.90
CA HIS A 230 11.12 -25.50 -12.74
C HIS A 230 9.79 -25.26 -12.02
N ALA A 231 9.77 -24.27 -11.13
CA ALA A 231 8.56 -23.89 -10.43
C ALA A 231 7.41 -23.64 -11.43
N PRO A 232 6.19 -24.13 -11.12
CA PRO A 232 5.07 -24.07 -12.03
C PRO A 232 4.71 -22.61 -12.38
N PRO A 233 4.13 -22.35 -13.56
CA PRO A 233 3.67 -21.02 -13.91
C PRO A 233 2.71 -20.46 -12.87
N VAL A 234 2.82 -19.16 -12.61
CA VAL A 234 1.92 -18.44 -11.71
C VAL A 234 0.95 -17.62 -12.56
N GLN A 235 -0.34 -17.81 -12.33
CA GLN A 235 -1.38 -17.06 -13.03
C GLN A 235 -1.42 -15.63 -12.50
N GLN A 236 -1.17 -14.67 -13.39
CA GLN A 236 -1.12 -13.25 -13.12
C GLN A 236 -2.26 -12.54 -13.84
N ILE A 237 -2.80 -11.51 -13.18
CA ILE A 237 -3.72 -10.57 -13.81
C ILE A 237 -2.99 -9.27 -14.19
N LEU A 238 -3.41 -8.67 -15.30
CA LEU A 238 -3.04 -7.32 -15.73
C LEU A 238 -4.35 -6.55 -15.94
N ALA A 239 -4.66 -5.63 -15.04
CA ALA A 239 -5.84 -4.77 -15.17
C ALA A 239 -5.42 -3.47 -15.88
N GLU A 240 -5.83 -3.33 -17.14
CA GLU A 240 -5.34 -2.30 -18.06
C GLU A 240 -6.27 -1.09 -18.14
N ARG A 241 -5.65 0.10 -18.20
CA ARG A 241 -6.27 1.36 -18.58
C ARG A 241 -5.40 2.02 -19.65
N ASN A 242 -6.02 2.66 -20.64
CA ASN A 242 -5.32 3.36 -21.71
C ASN A 242 -5.76 4.83 -21.80
N SER A 243 -4.93 5.67 -22.39
CA SER A 243 -5.30 7.03 -22.79
C SER A 243 -6.37 6.98 -23.88
N LYS A 244 -7.32 7.94 -23.86
CA LYS A 244 -8.42 7.98 -24.83
C LYS A 244 -7.99 8.47 -26.23
N SER A 245 -6.85 9.14 -26.36
CA SER A 245 -6.34 9.55 -27.68
C SER A 245 -5.54 8.45 -28.39
N PRO A 246 -5.76 8.24 -29.70
CA PRO A 246 -4.95 7.32 -30.49
C PRO A 246 -3.50 7.80 -30.60
N ALA A 247 -2.57 6.85 -30.66
CA ALA A 247 -1.16 7.14 -30.90
C ALA A 247 -0.99 7.72 -32.31
N GLY A 248 -0.79 9.04 -32.44
CA GLY A 248 -0.48 9.68 -33.73
C GLY A 248 -1.06 11.07 -33.98
N GLY A 249 -1.82 11.66 -33.05
CA GLY A 249 -2.29 13.05 -33.17
C GLY A 249 -1.26 14.05 -32.65
N ASP A 250 -0.94 15.05 -33.46
CA ASP A 250 0.01 16.12 -33.17
C ASP A 250 -0.47 17.01 -31.99
N GLY A 251 0.37 17.18 -30.96
CA GLY A 251 0.34 18.35 -30.06
C GLY A 251 -0.49 18.34 -28.76
N GLY A 252 -1.25 17.30 -28.42
CA GLY A 252 -1.98 17.23 -27.13
C GLY A 252 -1.33 16.26 -26.12
N GLN A 253 -0.85 16.76 -24.97
CA GLN A 253 -0.39 15.93 -23.83
C GLN A 253 -1.56 15.15 -23.19
N ASP A 254 -2.09 14.14 -23.86
CA ASP A 254 -3.13 13.27 -23.31
C ASP A 254 -2.50 12.31 -22.29
N THR A 255 -2.18 12.85 -21.12
CA THR A 255 -1.54 12.15 -20.02
C THR A 255 -2.58 11.27 -19.31
N LEU A 256 -2.34 9.96 -19.24
CA LEU A 256 -3.25 9.07 -18.53
C LEU A 256 -3.17 9.31 -17.01
N VAL A 257 -4.33 9.46 -16.37
CA VAL A 257 -4.46 9.48 -14.91
C VAL A 257 -5.23 8.23 -14.48
N SER A 258 -4.68 7.49 -13.52
CA SER A 258 -5.31 6.29 -12.96
C SER A 258 -5.21 6.25 -11.45
N GLN A 259 -6.29 5.79 -10.84
CA GLN A 259 -6.34 5.41 -9.43
C GLN A 259 -6.86 3.98 -9.38
N PHE A 260 -5.94 3.03 -9.30
CA PHE A 260 -6.30 1.64 -9.06
C PHE A 260 -6.65 1.48 -7.59
N VAL A 261 -7.79 0.87 -7.32
CA VAL A 261 -8.25 0.63 -5.95
C VAL A 261 -8.63 -0.83 -5.82
N ALA A 262 -7.92 -1.56 -4.96
CA ALA A 262 -8.14 -2.98 -4.74
C ALA A 262 -8.30 -3.33 -3.25
N VAL A 263 -9.02 -4.41 -2.96
CA VAL A 263 -9.10 -5.01 -1.62
C VAL A 263 -8.56 -6.44 -1.67
N LEU A 264 -7.52 -6.71 -0.89
CA LEU A 264 -6.80 -7.97 -0.81
C LEU A 264 -7.18 -8.70 0.48
N THR A 265 -7.70 -9.93 0.38
CA THR A 265 -8.26 -10.65 1.53
C THR A 265 -7.75 -12.08 1.58
N PRO A 266 -6.75 -12.39 2.42
CA PRO A 266 -6.37 -13.76 2.70
C PRO A 266 -7.41 -14.45 3.60
N SER A 267 -7.69 -15.73 3.35
CA SER A 267 -8.58 -16.51 4.22
C SER A 267 -8.29 -18.02 4.17
N THR A 268 -8.35 -18.67 5.32
CA THR A 268 -8.30 -20.14 5.45
C THR A 268 -9.69 -20.77 5.38
N ARG A 269 -10.74 -19.95 5.42
CA ARG A 269 -12.13 -20.38 5.34
C ARG A 269 -12.58 -20.51 3.89
N ASN A 270 -13.58 -21.35 3.64
CA ASN A 270 -14.20 -21.47 2.32
C ASN A 270 -14.88 -20.18 1.84
N ARG A 271 -15.25 -19.28 2.76
CA ARG A 271 -15.83 -17.98 2.46
C ARG A 271 -14.90 -16.86 2.92
N SER A 272 -14.77 -15.85 2.06
CA SER A 272 -14.05 -14.61 2.35
C SER A 272 -14.66 -13.91 3.57
N PRO A 273 -13.86 -13.34 4.49
CA PRO A 273 -14.38 -12.51 5.56
C PRO A 273 -14.91 -11.17 5.03
N VAL A 274 -14.45 -10.70 3.86
CA VAL A 274 -15.03 -9.55 3.17
C VAL A 274 -16.26 -9.98 2.39
N LEU A 275 -17.44 -9.52 2.82
CA LEU A 275 -18.72 -9.83 2.19
C LEU A 275 -18.95 -8.98 0.93
N ALA A 276 -18.54 -7.72 0.97
CA ALA A 276 -18.59 -6.81 -0.17
C ALA A 276 -17.53 -5.71 -0.02
N ALA A 277 -17.08 -5.15 -1.14
CA ALA A 277 -16.25 -3.97 -1.19
C ALA A 277 -16.76 -3.01 -2.28
N ARG A 278 -16.79 -1.71 -1.98
CA ARG A 278 -17.33 -0.68 -2.87
C ARG A 278 -16.44 0.54 -2.91
N LEU A 279 -16.31 1.13 -4.09
CA LEU A 279 -15.66 2.41 -4.28
C LEU A 279 -16.73 3.50 -4.17
N LEU A 280 -16.68 4.29 -3.09
CA LEU A 280 -17.61 5.39 -2.84
C LEU A 280 -17.18 6.68 -3.55
N VAL A 281 -15.88 6.95 -3.59
CA VAL A 281 -15.28 8.12 -4.25
C VAL A 281 -14.03 7.69 -5.00
N ASN A 282 -13.85 8.21 -6.22
CA ASN A 282 -12.66 8.04 -7.04
C ASN A 282 -12.43 9.30 -7.89
N ASP A 283 -11.99 10.39 -7.25
CA ASP A 283 -11.76 11.67 -7.94
C ASP A 283 -10.32 11.76 -8.45
N ALA A 284 -10.16 11.56 -9.76
CA ALA A 284 -8.86 11.59 -10.42
C ALA A 284 -8.18 12.98 -10.38
N ARG A 285 -8.93 14.07 -10.18
CA ARG A 285 -8.35 15.44 -10.15
C ARG A 285 -7.62 15.71 -8.84
N THR A 286 -8.25 15.35 -7.73
CA THR A 286 -7.70 15.54 -6.38
C THR A 286 -6.87 14.36 -5.91
N GLY A 287 -7.08 13.19 -6.53
CA GLY A 287 -6.58 11.92 -6.07
C GLY A 287 -7.36 11.32 -4.91
N ALA A 288 -8.54 11.88 -4.58
CA ALA A 288 -9.33 11.43 -3.45
C ALA A 288 -9.99 10.08 -3.74
N VAL A 289 -9.88 9.17 -2.77
CA VAL A 289 -10.48 7.84 -2.81
C VAL A 289 -11.23 7.59 -1.50
N ALA A 290 -12.43 7.02 -1.58
CA ALA A 290 -13.15 6.49 -0.43
C ALA A 290 -13.64 5.07 -0.73
N VAL A 291 -13.33 4.13 0.17
CA VAL A 291 -13.65 2.70 0.04
C VAL A 291 -14.51 2.28 1.22
N GLN A 292 -15.56 1.51 0.93
CA GLN A 292 -16.36 0.81 1.93
C GLN A 292 -16.11 -0.69 1.84
N VAL A 293 -15.85 -1.33 2.98
CA VAL A 293 -15.70 -2.78 3.11
C VAL A 293 -16.73 -3.29 4.10
N THR A 294 -17.60 -4.19 3.63
CA THR A 294 -18.64 -4.82 4.45
C THR A 294 -18.13 -6.16 4.97
N LEU A 295 -18.16 -6.30 6.29
CA LEU A 295 -17.82 -7.52 7.04
C LEU A 295 -19.11 -8.07 7.70
N PRO A 296 -19.09 -9.29 8.28
CA PRO A 296 -20.28 -9.87 8.91
C PRO A 296 -20.86 -9.06 10.07
N ASP A 297 -20.00 -8.37 10.82
CA ASP A 297 -20.32 -7.70 12.08
C ASP A 297 -20.24 -6.17 11.99
N ARG A 298 -19.60 -5.63 10.94
CA ARG A 298 -19.31 -4.20 10.81
C ARG A 298 -19.11 -3.75 9.36
N VAL A 299 -19.08 -2.44 9.17
CA VAL A 299 -18.73 -1.77 7.92
C VAL A 299 -17.56 -0.85 8.19
N ASP A 300 -16.48 -1.06 7.45
CA ASP A 300 -15.27 -0.25 7.52
C ASP A 300 -15.27 0.74 6.34
N THR A 301 -14.99 2.02 6.61
CA THR A 301 -14.84 3.07 5.59
C THR A 301 -13.46 3.70 5.68
N ILE A 302 -12.75 3.72 4.55
CA ILE A 302 -11.41 4.29 4.41
C ILE A 302 -11.48 5.47 3.46
N LEU A 303 -10.94 6.62 3.86
CA LEU A 303 -10.81 7.82 3.05
C LEU A 303 -9.33 8.16 2.91
N SER A 304 -8.86 8.39 1.70
CA SER A 304 -7.46 8.68 1.41
C SER A 304 -7.33 9.78 0.36
N LEU A 305 -6.53 10.80 0.69
CA LEU A 305 -6.00 11.74 -0.28
C LEU A 305 -4.48 11.64 -0.33
N PRO A 306 -3.88 11.87 -1.51
CA PRO A 306 -2.45 11.71 -1.70
C PRO A 306 -1.66 12.90 -1.11
N LYS A 307 -2.34 14.02 -0.82
CA LYS A 307 -1.89 15.20 -0.09
C LYS A 307 -3.06 15.73 0.74
N SER A 308 -2.83 16.71 1.62
CA SER A 308 -3.94 17.26 2.44
C SER A 308 -5.01 17.87 1.53
N GLY A 309 -6.28 17.59 1.84
CA GLY A 309 -7.44 18.13 1.14
C GLY A 309 -8.73 17.67 1.80
N LYS A 310 -9.85 17.77 1.08
CA LYS A 310 -11.16 17.39 1.59
C LYS A 310 -11.83 16.34 0.70
N VAL A 311 -12.37 15.30 1.29
CA VAL A 311 -13.21 14.31 0.61
C VAL A 311 -14.40 13.96 1.47
N SER A 312 -15.56 13.83 0.84
CA SER A 312 -16.82 13.45 1.48
C SER A 312 -17.40 12.25 0.78
N CYS A 313 -17.94 11.32 1.56
CA CYS A 313 -18.77 10.21 1.10
C CYS A 313 -20.00 10.10 2.02
N SER A 314 -20.88 9.15 1.76
CA SER A 314 -22.10 8.97 2.57
C SER A 314 -21.83 8.70 4.05
N ALA A 315 -20.71 8.05 4.39
CA ALA A 315 -20.38 7.69 5.77
C ALA A 315 -19.64 8.81 6.53
N ALA A 316 -18.83 9.62 5.83
CA ALA A 316 -17.96 10.59 6.47
C ALA A 316 -17.38 11.65 5.55
N THR A 317 -16.90 12.73 6.17
CA THR A 317 -16.05 13.75 5.56
C THR A 317 -14.69 13.79 6.24
N LEU A 318 -13.63 13.69 5.43
CA LEU A 318 -12.24 13.84 5.85
C LEU A 318 -11.71 15.20 5.37
N GLU A 319 -11.05 15.91 6.27
CA GLU A 319 -10.22 17.09 6.03
C GLU A 319 -8.78 16.73 6.45
N GLY A 320 -7.98 16.22 5.51
CA GLY A 320 -6.67 15.64 5.80
C GLY A 320 -6.18 14.69 4.71
N GLN A 321 -5.25 13.81 5.07
CA GLN A 321 -4.73 12.78 4.16
C GLN A 321 -5.35 11.40 4.37
N PHE A 322 -5.64 11.01 5.61
CA PHE A 322 -6.17 9.68 5.90
C PHE A 322 -7.24 9.70 6.99
N GLY A 323 -8.33 8.96 6.73
CA GLY A 323 -9.43 8.74 7.65
C GLY A 323 -9.89 7.28 7.60
N PHE A 324 -10.18 6.71 8.76
CA PHE A 324 -10.76 5.37 8.89
C PHE A 324 -11.93 5.42 9.88
N LEU A 325 -13.01 4.73 9.55
CA LEU A 325 -14.15 4.47 10.43
C LEU A 325 -14.51 3.00 10.38
N SER A 326 -14.87 2.45 11.53
CA SER A 326 -15.43 1.10 11.67
C SER A 326 -16.74 1.21 12.45
N ALA A 327 -17.86 0.93 11.79
CA ALA A 327 -19.20 1.01 12.36
C ALA A 327 -19.83 -0.38 12.45
N ASP A 328 -20.46 -0.70 13.58
CA ASP A 328 -21.15 -1.98 13.74
C ASP A 328 -22.38 -2.11 12.81
N ALA A 329 -23.04 -3.27 12.84
CA ALA A 329 -24.24 -3.54 12.05
C ALA A 329 -25.39 -2.52 12.26
N ASN A 330 -25.40 -1.78 13.37
CA ASN A 330 -26.40 -0.75 13.66
C ASN A 330 -25.95 0.65 13.20
N GLY A 331 -24.80 0.76 12.52
CA GLY A 331 -24.22 2.02 12.08
C GLY A 331 -23.50 2.80 13.19
N THR A 332 -23.33 2.23 14.39
CA THR A 332 -22.61 2.91 15.47
C THR A 332 -21.11 2.79 15.24
N VAL A 333 -20.43 3.92 15.05
CA VAL A 333 -18.96 3.96 14.93
C VAL A 333 -18.33 3.47 16.24
N ARG A 334 -17.55 2.40 16.15
CA ARG A 334 -16.79 1.79 17.26
C ARG A 334 -15.32 2.15 17.22
N LYS A 335 -14.77 2.42 16.04
CA LYS A 335 -13.39 2.89 15.87
C LYS A 335 -13.34 4.01 14.85
N ALA A 336 -12.53 5.03 15.12
CA ALA A 336 -12.20 6.07 14.16
C ALA A 336 -10.71 6.42 14.25
N TYR A 337 -10.12 6.80 13.13
CA TYR A 337 -8.73 7.25 13.07
C TYR A 337 -8.57 8.34 12.02
N LEU A 338 -8.03 9.48 12.45
CA LEU A 338 -7.64 10.60 11.61
C LEU A 338 -6.12 10.71 11.66
N LEU A 339 -5.47 10.74 10.49
CA LEU A 339 -4.02 10.90 10.38
C LEU A 339 -3.67 11.98 9.36
N ASN A 340 -2.79 12.89 9.77
CA ASN A 340 -2.34 14.04 8.99
C ASN A 340 -3.51 14.86 8.43
N GLY A 341 -4.41 15.29 9.33
CA GLY A 341 -5.60 16.05 9.01
C GLY A 341 -6.14 16.83 10.19
N THR A 342 -7.08 17.73 9.93
CA THR A 342 -7.73 18.59 10.93
C THR A 342 -9.12 18.12 11.31
N GLY A 343 -9.75 17.27 10.49
CA GLY A 343 -11.12 16.81 10.74
C GLY A 343 -11.44 15.45 10.14
N LEU A 344 -12.13 14.61 10.91
CA LEU A 344 -12.88 13.45 10.42
C LEU A 344 -14.28 13.53 11.04
N HIS A 345 -15.31 13.68 10.20
CA HIS A 345 -16.68 13.91 10.62
C HIS A 345 -17.60 12.79 10.12
N TRP A 346 -18.40 12.21 11.00
CA TRP A 346 -19.50 11.30 10.70
C TRP A 346 -20.78 11.79 11.40
N GLU A 347 -21.92 11.16 11.12
CA GLU A 347 -23.23 11.64 11.61
C GLU A 347 -23.28 11.85 13.13
N ALA A 348 -22.80 10.88 13.91
CA ALA A 348 -22.87 10.89 15.37
C ALA A 348 -21.62 11.45 16.07
N GLY A 349 -20.60 11.94 15.35
CA GLY A 349 -19.35 12.35 16.00
C GLY A 349 -18.27 12.89 15.08
N SER A 350 -17.16 13.32 15.70
CA SER A 350 -16.00 13.78 14.95
C SER A 350 -14.69 13.65 15.72
N LEU A 351 -13.60 13.57 14.98
CA LEU A 351 -12.23 13.80 15.46
C LEU A 351 -11.75 15.14 14.90
N ARG A 352 -11.17 15.98 15.75
CA ARG A 352 -10.60 17.28 15.36
C ARG A 352 -9.21 17.44 15.91
N LEU A 353 -8.33 17.99 15.07
CA LEU A 353 -7.00 18.42 15.47
C LEU A 353 -6.82 19.89 15.04
N PRO A 354 -6.12 20.71 15.86
CA PRO A 354 -5.88 22.11 15.51
C PRO A 354 -4.97 22.26 14.28
N THR A 355 -4.08 21.28 14.05
CA THR A 355 -3.23 21.19 12.87
C THR A 355 -3.10 19.74 12.43
N ALA A 356 -2.83 19.52 11.14
CA ALA A 356 -2.60 18.19 10.58
C ALA A 356 -1.22 17.63 10.93
N SER A 357 -0.20 18.48 11.04
CA SER A 357 1.17 18.08 11.35
C SER A 357 1.94 19.21 12.02
N VAL A 358 3.05 18.86 12.68
CA VAL A 358 4.03 19.81 13.22
C VAL A 358 5.35 19.65 12.46
N SER A 359 5.96 20.75 12.04
CA SER A 359 7.34 20.76 11.52
C SER A 359 8.27 21.34 12.57
N LEU A 360 9.40 20.69 12.79
CA LEU A 360 10.40 21.08 13.79
C LEU A 360 11.77 21.17 13.13
N ARG A 361 12.49 22.26 13.38
CA ARG A 361 13.86 22.42 12.90
C ARG A 361 14.80 21.59 13.74
N VAL A 362 15.76 20.95 13.09
CA VAL A 362 16.79 20.10 13.72
C VAL A 362 18.11 20.86 13.72
N SER A 363 18.71 21.02 14.89
CA SER A 363 20.02 21.65 15.08
C SER A 363 21.16 20.67 14.86
N SER A 364 21.02 19.44 15.33
CA SER A 364 22.00 18.36 15.17
C SER A 364 21.35 16.98 15.36
N VAL A 365 22.07 15.93 14.98
CA VAL A 365 21.64 14.54 15.13
C VAL A 365 22.76 13.72 15.76
N ALA A 366 22.43 12.91 16.76
CA ALA A 366 23.38 12.03 17.43
C ALA A 366 22.72 10.68 17.75
N GLY A 367 23.24 9.59 17.17
CA GLY A 367 22.65 8.26 17.34
C GLY A 367 21.19 8.22 16.90
N ARG A 368 20.27 7.96 17.83
CA ARG A 368 18.81 7.94 17.59
C ARG A 368 18.12 9.25 17.95
N THR A 369 18.87 10.33 18.17
CA THR A 369 18.35 11.57 18.73
C THR A 369 18.39 12.69 17.70
N PHE A 370 17.23 13.29 17.44
CA PHE A 370 17.13 14.60 16.80
C PHE A 370 17.19 15.68 17.89
N HIS A 371 18.22 16.52 17.86
CA HIS A 371 18.27 17.73 18.70
C HIS A 371 17.56 18.85 17.97
N LEU A 372 16.62 19.50 18.65
CA LEU A 372 15.78 20.52 18.04
C LEU A 372 16.48 21.89 18.08
N ALA A 373 16.14 22.76 17.12
CA ALA A 373 16.60 24.15 17.13
C ALA A 373 15.70 25.02 18.04
N GLU A 374 14.46 24.61 18.26
CA GLU A 374 13.54 25.21 19.22
C GLU A 374 12.96 24.16 20.16
N PRO A 375 12.54 24.57 21.38
CA PRO A 375 11.83 23.67 22.28
C PRO A 375 10.57 23.08 21.65
N LEU A 376 10.26 21.82 21.98
CA LEU A 376 8.99 21.18 21.64
C LEU A 376 7.81 22.04 22.11
N PRO A 377 6.77 22.21 21.27
CA PRO A 377 5.56 22.90 21.68
C PRO A 377 4.97 22.31 22.98
N PRO A 378 4.58 23.14 23.96
CA PRO A 378 4.01 22.63 25.21
C PRO A 378 2.78 21.76 24.96
N LYS A 379 2.65 20.65 25.70
CA LYS A 379 1.54 19.68 25.63
C LYS A 379 1.43 18.91 24.30
N LEU A 380 2.46 18.94 23.46
CA LEU A 380 2.51 18.11 22.26
C LEU A 380 2.88 16.67 22.64
N GLU A 381 1.90 15.78 22.68
CA GLU A 381 2.11 14.33 22.89
C GLU A 381 2.30 13.64 21.54
N ILE A 382 3.53 13.19 21.26
CA ILE A 382 3.91 12.58 19.97
C ILE A 382 4.58 11.20 20.12
N ASP A 383 4.72 10.69 21.34
CA ASP A 383 5.26 9.35 21.59
C ASP A 383 4.38 8.29 20.89
N GLY A 384 5.03 7.35 20.19
CA GLY A 384 4.39 6.35 19.35
C GLY A 384 3.82 6.87 18.01
N LEU A 385 3.93 8.18 17.72
CA LEU A 385 3.66 8.69 16.37
C LEU A 385 4.88 8.51 15.48
N TYR A 386 4.65 8.50 14.17
CA TYR A 386 5.72 8.51 13.18
C TYR A 386 6.10 9.93 12.81
N LEU A 387 7.40 10.22 12.80
CA LEU A 387 7.97 11.40 12.17
C LEU A 387 8.54 11.05 10.80
N LEU A 388 8.61 12.05 9.94
CA LEU A 388 9.21 11.97 8.61
C LEU A 388 10.44 12.87 8.58
N ALA A 389 11.54 12.32 8.10
CA ALA A 389 12.82 13.00 7.97
C ALA A 389 13.34 12.77 6.53
N ALA A 390 13.55 13.87 5.79
CA ALA A 390 13.88 13.82 4.36
C ALA A 390 12.92 12.91 3.54
N ASP A 391 13.41 11.76 3.08
CA ASP A 391 12.72 10.75 2.29
C ASP A 391 12.28 9.52 3.10
N THR A 392 12.57 9.47 4.39
CA THR A 392 12.30 8.32 5.26
C THR A 392 11.50 8.75 6.51
N GLY A 393 11.33 7.86 7.47
CA GLY A 393 10.64 8.16 8.73
C GLY A 393 10.97 7.19 9.85
N TYR A 394 10.53 7.54 11.05
CA TYR A 394 10.86 6.83 12.28
C TYR A 394 9.69 6.91 13.27
N GLU A 395 9.54 5.89 14.11
CA GLU A 395 8.68 5.97 15.28
C GLU A 395 9.34 6.80 16.38
N VAL A 396 8.58 7.68 17.03
CA VAL A 396 9.02 8.43 18.21
C VAL A 396 8.95 7.51 19.43
N GLU A 397 10.10 7.23 20.04
CA GLU A 397 10.21 6.46 21.29
C GLU A 397 9.93 7.34 22.50
N SER A 398 10.52 8.54 22.54
CA SER A 398 10.33 9.47 23.65
C SER A 398 10.71 10.90 23.27
N THR A 399 10.27 11.85 24.08
CA THR A 399 10.52 13.28 23.88
C THR A 399 11.07 13.96 25.14
N SER A 400 11.89 14.98 24.93
CA SER A 400 12.31 15.93 25.97
C SER A 400 11.89 17.35 25.57
N ARG A 401 12.34 18.39 26.28
CA ARG A 401 12.05 19.77 25.88
C ARG A 401 12.69 20.10 24.52
N ASP A 402 13.84 19.52 24.21
CA ASP A 402 14.77 19.98 23.18
C ASP A 402 15.30 18.83 22.32
N SER A 403 14.77 17.62 22.49
CA SER A 403 15.13 16.45 21.69
C SER A 403 13.97 15.49 21.46
N ILE A 404 14.07 14.74 20.37
CA ILE A 404 13.24 13.58 20.06
C ILE A 404 14.14 12.37 19.90
N ILE A 405 13.85 11.30 20.64
CA ILE A 405 14.53 10.00 20.49
C ILE A 405 13.62 9.10 19.65
N VAL A 406 14.18 8.52 18.59
CA VAL A 406 13.45 7.59 17.71
C VAL A 406 13.79 6.14 17.99
N ARG A 407 12.83 5.24 17.76
CA ARG A 407 12.97 3.82 18.04
C ARG A 407 13.94 3.13 17.07
N ASP A 408 14.69 2.15 17.57
CA ASP A 408 15.50 1.11 16.87
C ASP A 408 16.65 1.57 15.95
N TYR A 409 16.50 2.63 15.18
CA TYR A 409 17.41 2.99 14.10
C TYR A 409 18.10 4.33 14.32
N PRO A 410 19.38 4.48 13.92
CA PRO A 410 20.04 5.78 13.92
C PRO A 410 19.28 6.80 13.07
N ALA A 411 19.10 7.99 13.62
CA ALA A 411 18.47 9.11 12.93
C ALA A 411 19.39 9.64 11.81
N ILE A 412 18.79 9.96 10.66
CA ILE A 412 19.52 10.61 9.56
C ILE A 412 19.71 12.10 9.80
N SER A 413 20.79 12.66 9.26
CA SER A 413 20.98 14.12 9.26
C SER A 413 19.94 14.80 8.36
N CYS A 414 19.20 15.76 8.92
CA CYS A 414 18.26 16.60 8.19
C CYS A 414 18.10 17.95 8.88
N ARG A 415 17.59 18.96 8.17
CA ARG A 415 17.34 20.30 8.73
C ARG A 415 15.97 20.44 9.38
N GLU A 416 15.03 19.60 9.00
CA GLU A 416 13.64 19.65 9.46
C GLU A 416 13.06 18.24 9.49
N ILE A 417 12.27 17.96 10.52
CA ILE A 417 11.41 16.79 10.63
C ILE A 417 9.95 17.23 10.63
N ARG A 418 9.07 16.40 10.08
CA ARG A 418 7.62 16.61 10.07
C ARG A 418 6.92 15.47 10.77
N ILE A 419 6.02 15.81 11.68
CA ILE A 419 5.26 14.84 12.48
C ILE A 419 3.78 14.94 12.08
N PRO A 420 3.28 14.04 11.22
CA PRO A 420 1.85 13.79 11.06
C PRO A 420 1.17 13.60 12.41
N LEU A 421 0.21 14.46 12.75
CA LEU A 421 -0.59 14.29 13.96
C LEU A 421 -1.74 13.32 13.70
N ALA A 422 -2.18 12.67 14.76
CA ALA A 422 -3.26 11.71 14.71
C ALA A 422 -4.27 11.90 15.84
N ALA A 423 -5.54 11.62 15.54
CA ALA A 423 -6.61 11.50 16.52
C ALA A 423 -7.30 10.16 16.34
N ARG A 424 -7.80 9.58 17.43
CA ARG A 424 -8.40 8.24 17.42
C ARG A 424 -9.61 8.16 18.35
N PHE A 425 -10.55 7.30 17.98
CA PHE A 425 -11.70 6.91 18.79
C PHE A 425 -11.75 5.38 18.90
N PRO A 426 -11.97 4.82 20.11
CA PRO A 426 -11.92 5.52 21.39
C PRO A 426 -10.53 6.14 21.63
N ALA A 427 -10.46 7.15 22.51
CA ALA A 427 -9.18 7.69 22.94
C ALA A 427 -8.34 6.56 23.59
N PRO A 428 -7.01 6.56 23.42
CA PRO A 428 -6.17 5.51 24.00
C PRO A 428 -6.36 5.46 25.52
N SER A 429 -6.43 4.26 26.08
CA SER A 429 -6.50 4.09 27.53
C SER A 429 -5.16 4.49 28.15
N ARG A 430 -5.14 4.90 29.44
CA ARG A 430 -3.89 5.24 30.14
C ARG A 430 -2.90 4.07 30.23
N THR A 431 -3.37 2.84 30.04
CA THR A 431 -2.60 1.58 30.10
C THR A 431 -1.99 1.16 28.75
N ASP A 432 -2.44 1.70 27.61
CA ASP A 432 -1.91 1.37 26.28
C ASP A 432 -0.57 2.07 25.94
N ARG A 433 0.04 2.80 26.88
CA ARG A 433 1.25 3.61 26.64
C ARG A 433 2.55 2.90 27.07
N SER A 434 2.48 1.65 27.52
CA SER A 434 3.60 0.96 28.19
C SER A 434 3.93 -0.43 27.63
N GLU A 435 3.46 -0.79 26.44
CA GLU A 435 3.85 -2.03 25.76
C GLU A 435 4.64 -1.76 24.48
#